data_AF-A0A2W0BDH9-F1
#
_entry.id   AF-A0A2W0BDH9-F1
#
_cell.length_a   1.000
_cell.length_b   1.000
_cell.length_c   1.000
_cell.angle_alpha   90.00
_cell.angle_beta   90.00
_cell.angle_gamma   90.00
#
_symmetry.space_group_name_H-M   'P 1'
#
loop_
_entity.id
_entity.type
_entity.pdbx_description
1 polymer ?
#
loop_
_entity_poly.entity_id
_entity_poly.type
_entity_poly.pdbx_seq_one_letter_code
_entity_poly.pdbx_strand_id
1 'polypeptide(L)'
;MDFILEAWVSTNIEAAKLGWMLGKGKAWQPGEKLKLLFAGYNGTRNMGSDVRVSEMLRQTRYILGPENTAFSVMTQNFKFSEGYFDGTHQVHLPDIFPPFLRDEVPRHHGVVACEGSMFKSKFANALTTMMIGSLGIAAAQNKLSVGYGAEAGHMDP
;
A
#
# COMPACT_ATOMS: atom_id res chain seq x y z
N MET A 1 -11.07 -20.33 -0.60
CA MET A 1 -10.42 -19.92 0.65
C MET A 1 -8.92 -20.00 0.45
N ASP A 2 -8.23 -18.87 0.54
CA ASP A 2 -6.79 -18.74 0.28
C ASP A 2 -6.01 -18.83 1.60
N PHE A 3 -6.29 -19.86 2.41
CA PHE A 3 -5.77 -20.00 3.79
C PHE A 3 -4.25 -19.87 3.89
N ILE A 4 -3.51 -20.42 2.92
CA ILE A 4 -2.04 -20.31 2.89
C ILE A 4 -1.60 -18.86 2.74
N LEU A 5 -2.27 -18.10 1.88
CA LEU A 5 -1.97 -16.69 1.63
C LEU A 5 -2.30 -15.83 2.85
N GLU A 6 -3.47 -16.07 3.44
CA GLU A 6 -3.91 -15.42 4.68
C GLU A 6 -2.91 -15.69 5.82
N ALA A 7 -2.57 -16.96 6.07
CA ALA A 7 -1.62 -17.35 7.10
C ALA A 7 -0.23 -16.72 6.89
N TRP A 8 0.24 -16.61 5.64
CA TRP A 8 1.51 -15.96 5.33
C TRP A 8 1.47 -14.47 5.63
N VAL A 9 0.42 -13.77 5.19
CA VAL A 9 0.26 -12.34 5.49
C VAL A 9 0.13 -12.09 6.99
N SER A 10 -0.67 -12.87 7.71
CA SER A 10 -0.77 -12.80 9.16
C SER A 10 0.58 -13.00 9.84
N THR A 11 1.37 -13.98 9.38
CA THR A 11 2.72 -14.22 9.91
C THR A 11 3.63 -13.01 9.68
N ASN A 12 3.55 -12.36 8.53
CA ASN A 12 4.34 -11.15 8.25
C ASN A 12 3.94 -9.98 9.15
N ILE A 13 2.66 -9.81 9.44
CA ILE A 13 2.15 -8.77 10.35
C ILE A 13 2.69 -9.00 11.76
N GLU A 14 2.58 -10.21 12.30
CA GLU A 14 3.07 -10.54 13.64
C GLU A 14 4.60 -10.44 13.72
N ALA A 15 5.32 -10.85 12.67
CA ALA A 15 6.77 -10.66 12.59
C ALA A 15 7.15 -9.17 12.56
N ALA A 16 6.40 -8.33 11.85
CA ALA A 16 6.62 -6.89 11.80
C ALA A 16 6.38 -6.23 13.18
N LYS A 17 5.32 -6.66 13.89
CA LYS A 17 5.03 -6.24 15.26
C LYS A 17 6.16 -6.60 16.22
N LEU A 18 6.60 -7.87 16.21
CA LEU A 18 7.71 -8.33 17.05
C LEU A 18 9.00 -7.56 16.73
N GLY A 19 9.30 -7.36 15.44
CA GLY A 19 10.45 -6.57 15.02
C GLY A 19 10.39 -5.14 15.56
N TRP A 20 9.23 -4.49 15.47
CA TRP A 20 9.02 -3.14 15.98
C TRP A 20 9.20 -3.05 17.50
N MET A 21 8.62 -3.98 18.26
CA MET A 21 8.79 -4.06 19.71
C MET A 21 10.25 -4.25 20.13
N LEU A 22 11.04 -4.94 19.31
CA LEU A 22 12.48 -5.12 19.50
C LEU A 22 13.33 -3.94 18.97
N GLY A 23 12.69 -2.83 18.59
CA GLY A 23 13.37 -1.59 18.16
C GLY A 23 13.75 -1.54 16.68
N LYS A 24 13.24 -2.45 15.84
CA LYS A 24 13.44 -2.34 14.39
C LYS A 24 12.49 -1.32 13.78
N GLY A 25 13.03 -0.48 12.89
CA GLY A 25 12.26 0.52 12.15
C GLY A 25 12.42 1.93 12.71
N LYS A 26 11.88 2.92 11.99
CA LYS A 26 11.94 4.33 12.37
C LYS A 26 10.57 4.98 12.11
N ALA A 27 10.04 5.66 13.11
CA ALA A 27 8.88 6.53 12.94
C ALA A 27 9.30 7.84 12.28
N TRP A 28 8.40 8.44 11.49
CA TRP A 28 8.66 9.75 10.89
C TRP A 28 9.05 10.78 11.95
N GLN A 29 10.01 11.63 11.62
CA GLN A 29 10.47 12.74 12.45
C GLN A 29 10.25 14.08 11.73
N PRO A 30 10.02 15.19 12.46
CA PRO A 30 10.03 16.52 11.86
C PRO A 30 11.34 16.81 11.12
N GLY A 31 11.24 17.44 9.94
CA GLY A 31 12.39 17.81 9.11
C GLY A 31 12.83 16.78 8.07
N GLU A 32 12.31 15.55 8.10
CA GLU A 32 12.46 14.60 6.99
C GLU A 32 11.20 14.53 6.13
N LYS A 33 11.36 14.18 4.84
CA LYS A 33 10.23 13.98 3.95
C LYS A 33 9.34 12.83 4.43
N LEU A 34 8.03 13.04 4.40
CA LEU A 34 7.06 12.00 4.68
C LEU A 34 7.02 10.99 3.53
N LYS A 35 7.48 9.77 3.82
CA LYS A 35 7.47 8.65 2.88
C LYS A 35 6.17 7.88 3.01
N LEU A 36 5.30 7.96 2.00
CA LEU A 36 4.04 7.21 1.96
C LEU A 36 4.06 6.22 0.80
N LEU A 37 3.62 4.99 1.08
CA LEU A 37 3.37 3.99 0.06
C LEU A 37 1.88 3.98 -0.29
N PHE A 38 1.58 4.25 -1.56
CA PHE A 38 0.25 4.10 -2.14
C PHE A 38 0.10 2.66 -2.63
N ALA A 39 -0.48 1.82 -1.78
CA ALA A 39 -0.73 0.41 -2.05
C ALA A 39 -2.01 0.26 -2.90
N GLY A 40 -1.87 -0.32 -4.08
CA GLY A 40 -2.90 -0.32 -5.12
C GLY A 40 -2.61 -1.36 -6.20
N TYR A 41 -3.64 -1.82 -6.92
CA TYR A 41 -3.49 -2.72 -8.07
C TYR A 41 -3.41 -1.93 -9.38
N ASN A 42 -2.38 -1.08 -9.49
CA ASN A 42 -2.20 -0.17 -10.63
C ASN A 42 -1.42 -0.82 -11.78
N GLY A 43 -1.45 -0.19 -12.96
CA GLY A 43 -0.67 -0.63 -14.12
C GLY A 43 -1.24 -1.89 -14.79
N THR A 44 -2.55 -2.11 -14.65
CA THR A 44 -3.27 -3.28 -15.18
C THR A 44 -4.17 -2.92 -16.36
N ARG A 45 -4.01 -1.70 -16.90
CA ARG A 45 -4.84 -1.07 -17.94
C ARG A 45 -6.28 -0.80 -17.50
N ASN A 46 -6.51 -0.72 -16.18
CA ASN A 46 -7.74 -0.16 -15.65
C ASN A 46 -7.60 1.35 -15.49
N MET A 47 -7.91 2.09 -16.56
CA MET A 47 -7.79 3.55 -16.59
C MET A 47 -8.50 4.23 -15.42
N GLY A 48 -9.66 3.72 -14.99
CA GLY A 48 -10.40 4.28 -13.87
C GLY A 48 -9.69 4.14 -12.53
N SER A 49 -8.96 3.02 -12.33
CA SER A 49 -8.16 2.81 -11.12
C SER A 49 -6.90 3.69 -11.15
N ASP A 50 -6.16 3.67 -12.26
CA ASP A 50 -4.91 4.43 -12.39
C ASP A 50 -5.14 5.96 -12.28
N VAL A 51 -6.18 6.50 -12.92
CA VAL A 51 -6.56 7.92 -12.80
C VAL A 51 -6.96 8.28 -11.37
N ARG A 52 -7.71 7.41 -10.69
CA ARG A 52 -8.10 7.63 -9.30
C ARG A 52 -6.86 7.76 -8.41
N VAL A 53 -5.94 6.82 -8.49
CA VAL A 53 -4.70 6.85 -7.68
C VAL A 53 -3.82 8.04 -8.05
N SER A 54 -3.73 8.40 -9.32
CA SER A 54 -3.03 9.61 -9.79
C SER A 54 -3.58 10.87 -9.12
N GLU A 55 -4.90 11.02 -9.05
CA GLU A 55 -5.54 12.17 -8.41
C GLU A 55 -5.35 12.15 -6.88
N MET A 56 -5.39 10.97 -6.24
CA MET A 56 -5.07 10.84 -4.82
C MET A 56 -3.64 11.31 -4.51
N LEU A 57 -2.67 10.91 -5.33
CA LEU A 57 -1.27 11.34 -5.21
C LEU A 57 -1.16 12.87 -5.36
N ARG A 58 -1.82 13.44 -6.38
CA ARG A 58 -1.81 14.88 -6.65
C ARG A 58 -2.39 15.67 -5.48
N GLN A 59 -3.57 15.29 -4.98
CA GLN A 59 -4.23 15.96 -3.85
C GLN A 59 -3.41 15.85 -2.56
N THR A 60 -2.93 14.66 -2.24
CA THR A 60 -2.13 14.44 -1.02
C THR A 60 -0.84 15.25 -1.07
N ARG A 61 -0.18 15.31 -2.23
CA ARG A 61 1.04 16.10 -2.45
C ARG A 61 0.77 17.60 -2.31
N TYR A 62 -0.35 18.07 -2.84
CA TYR A 62 -0.76 19.47 -2.73
C TYR A 62 -1.01 19.87 -1.27
N ILE A 63 -1.71 19.04 -0.50
CA ILE A 63 -2.04 19.32 0.91
C ILE A 63 -0.80 19.30 1.81
N LEU A 64 0.09 18.33 1.63
CA LEU A 64 1.26 18.15 2.50
C LEU A 64 2.48 18.96 2.07
N GLY A 65 2.45 19.54 0.86
CA GLY A 65 3.59 20.20 0.24
C GLY A 65 4.47 19.20 -0.55
N PRO A 66 4.77 19.46 -1.84
CA PRO A 66 5.60 18.58 -2.65
C PRO A 66 7.04 18.43 -2.11
N GLU A 67 7.57 19.46 -1.46
CA GLU A 67 8.90 19.47 -0.85
C GLU A 67 8.98 18.60 0.41
N ASN A 68 7.87 18.40 1.11
CA ASN A 68 7.80 17.63 2.35
C ASN A 68 7.48 16.16 2.12
N THR A 69 7.26 15.73 0.87
CA THR A 69 6.72 14.39 0.56
C THR A 69 7.64 13.58 -0.35
N ALA A 70 7.65 12.27 -0.12
CA ALA A 70 8.37 11.30 -0.94
C ALA A 70 7.47 10.07 -1.14
N PHE A 71 6.61 10.12 -2.14
CA PHE A 71 5.63 9.07 -2.37
C PHE A 71 6.18 7.95 -3.24
N SER A 72 5.77 6.73 -2.89
CA SER A 72 5.90 5.55 -3.75
C SER A 72 4.51 5.01 -4.07
N VAL A 73 4.35 4.38 -5.24
CA VAL A 73 3.10 3.75 -5.67
C VAL A 73 3.37 2.38 -6.27
N MET A 74 2.55 1.40 -5.92
CA MET A 74 2.65 0.05 -6.48
C MET A 74 2.16 0.02 -7.93
N THR A 75 2.84 -0.74 -8.79
CA THR A 75 2.38 -1.02 -10.16
C THR A 75 2.72 -2.47 -10.56
N GLN A 76 1.79 -3.14 -11.24
CA GLN A 76 2.06 -4.45 -11.86
C GLN A 76 2.95 -4.31 -13.10
N ASN A 77 2.89 -3.16 -13.79
CA ASN A 77 3.61 -2.96 -15.04
C ASN A 77 3.93 -1.48 -15.26
N PHE A 78 5.22 -1.14 -15.17
CA PHE A 78 5.71 0.23 -15.35
C PHE A 78 5.31 0.87 -16.68
N LYS A 79 5.25 0.09 -17.76
CA LYS A 79 4.88 0.60 -19.08
C LYS A 79 3.40 0.99 -19.13
N PHE A 80 2.54 0.31 -18.37
CA PHE A 80 1.10 0.58 -18.38
C PHE A 80 0.70 1.69 -17.41
N SER A 81 1.55 2.01 -16.44
CA SER A 81 1.39 3.15 -15.53
C SER A 81 2.23 4.38 -15.94
N GLU A 82 2.87 4.35 -17.11
CA GLU A 82 3.64 5.47 -17.63
C GLU A 82 2.76 6.72 -17.80
N GLY A 83 3.25 7.87 -17.33
CA GLY A 83 2.53 9.15 -17.37
C GLY A 83 1.49 9.35 -16.26
N TYR A 84 0.98 8.30 -15.61
CA TYR A 84 -0.03 8.46 -14.55
C TYR A 84 0.54 8.97 -13.23
N PHE A 85 1.73 8.50 -12.85
CA PHE A 85 2.29 8.69 -11.51
C PHE A 85 3.53 9.59 -11.51
N ASP A 86 3.51 10.67 -12.28
CA ASP A 86 4.63 11.60 -12.36
C ASP A 86 5.01 12.17 -10.97
N GLY A 87 6.31 12.40 -10.76
CA GLY A 87 6.86 12.80 -9.47
C GLY A 87 6.69 11.79 -8.32
N THR A 88 6.26 10.56 -8.62
CA THR A 88 6.06 9.48 -7.63
C THR A 88 6.94 8.28 -8.00
N HIS A 89 7.62 7.69 -7.01
CA HIS A 89 8.43 6.51 -7.26
C HIS A 89 7.54 5.29 -7.48
N GLN A 90 7.67 4.62 -8.62
CA GLN A 90 6.90 3.40 -8.87
C GLN A 90 7.67 2.18 -8.34
N VAL A 91 6.98 1.32 -7.59
CA VAL A 91 7.52 0.04 -7.10
C VAL A 91 6.76 -1.11 -7.73
N HIS A 92 7.48 -2.13 -8.20
CA HIS A 92 6.85 -3.28 -8.85
C HIS A 92 6.14 -4.14 -7.80
N LEU A 93 4.82 -4.30 -7.94
CA LEU A 93 4.05 -5.33 -7.24
C LEU A 93 4.25 -6.67 -7.98
N PRO A 94 4.82 -7.71 -7.34
CA PRO A 94 4.91 -9.03 -7.95
C PRO A 94 3.62 -9.83 -7.72
N ASP A 95 3.38 -10.84 -8.55
CA ASP A 95 2.23 -11.75 -8.41
C ASP A 95 2.21 -12.48 -7.05
N ILE A 96 3.40 -12.82 -6.52
CA ILE A 96 3.58 -13.34 -5.16
C ILE A 96 4.02 -12.20 -4.26
N PHE A 97 3.04 -11.46 -3.74
CA PHE A 97 3.26 -10.24 -2.98
C PHE A 97 3.70 -10.39 -1.51
N PRO A 98 3.47 -11.48 -0.75
CA PRO A 98 3.78 -11.47 0.69
C PRO A 98 5.24 -11.14 1.05
N PRO A 99 6.27 -11.67 0.37
CA PRO A 99 7.66 -11.25 0.61
C PRO A 99 7.87 -9.76 0.30
N PHE A 100 7.31 -9.30 -0.82
CA PHE A 100 7.39 -7.90 -1.23
C PHE A 100 6.78 -6.97 -0.18
N LEU A 101 5.61 -7.28 0.38
CA LEU A 101 4.99 -6.45 1.42
C LEU A 101 5.86 -6.38 2.68
N ARG A 102 6.42 -7.52 3.10
CA ARG A 102 7.32 -7.60 4.25
C ARG A 102 8.53 -6.69 4.09
N ASP A 103 9.07 -6.59 2.88
CA ASP A 103 10.30 -5.82 2.63
C ASP A 103 10.02 -4.36 2.27
N GLU A 104 8.93 -4.07 1.54
CA GLU A 104 8.63 -2.74 1.00
C GLU A 104 7.90 -1.84 2.00
N VAL A 105 6.92 -2.36 2.73
CA VAL A 105 6.12 -1.56 3.69
C VAL A 105 7.01 -0.92 4.76
N PRO A 106 7.98 -1.63 5.39
CA PRO A 106 8.81 -1.04 6.44
C PRO A 106 9.69 0.13 5.98
N ARG A 107 9.94 0.28 4.67
CA ARG A 107 10.75 1.36 4.09
C ARG A 107 10.04 2.72 4.11
N HIS A 108 8.74 2.71 4.37
CA HIS A 108 7.87 3.88 4.39
C HIS A 108 7.46 4.25 5.81
N HIS A 109 7.04 5.51 5.99
CA HIS A 109 6.50 6.03 7.25
C HIS A 109 5.00 5.77 7.39
N GLY A 110 4.36 5.31 6.31
CA GLY A 110 2.95 4.98 6.30
C GLY A 110 2.51 4.35 4.98
N VAL A 111 1.33 3.75 5.03
CA VAL A 111 0.64 3.17 3.89
C VAL A 111 -0.70 3.86 3.73
N VAL A 112 -0.98 4.24 2.48
CA VAL A 112 -2.30 4.61 1.99
C VAL A 112 -2.74 3.47 1.07
N ALA A 113 -3.81 2.76 1.39
CA ALA A 113 -4.42 1.81 0.47
C ALA A 113 -5.38 2.58 -0.45
N CYS A 114 -5.27 2.38 -1.77
CA CYS A 114 -5.82 3.28 -2.78
C CYS A 114 -6.79 2.62 -3.78
N GLU A 115 -7.33 1.45 -3.43
CA GLU A 115 -8.21 0.68 -4.32
C GLU A 115 -9.68 1.02 -4.14
N GLY A 116 -10.42 1.15 -5.24
CA GLY A 116 -11.86 1.43 -5.19
C GLY A 116 -12.66 0.28 -4.57
N SER A 117 -12.52 -0.94 -5.07
CA SER A 117 -13.24 -2.13 -4.57
C SER A 117 -12.41 -2.94 -3.56
N MET A 118 -11.90 -2.26 -2.53
CA MET A 118 -10.85 -2.77 -1.63
C MET A 118 -11.26 -3.98 -0.76
N PHE A 119 -12.41 -3.92 -0.11
CA PHE A 119 -12.86 -4.93 0.86
C PHE A 119 -14.16 -5.61 0.39
N LYS A 120 -14.08 -6.38 -0.70
CA LYS A 120 -15.22 -7.06 -1.33
C LYS A 120 -14.79 -8.41 -1.94
N SER A 121 -15.55 -9.49 -1.73
CA SER A 121 -15.22 -10.82 -2.30
C SER A 121 -15.18 -10.85 -3.83
N LYS A 122 -15.90 -9.94 -4.49
CA LYS A 122 -16.00 -9.86 -5.96
C LYS A 122 -14.68 -9.45 -6.63
N PHE A 123 -13.70 -8.93 -5.89
CA PHE A 123 -12.48 -8.33 -6.43
C PHE A 123 -11.20 -9.17 -6.16
N ALA A 124 -11.40 -10.46 -5.89
CA ALA A 124 -10.40 -11.49 -5.55
C ALA A 124 -9.83 -11.36 -4.13
N ASN A 125 -10.02 -12.43 -3.34
CA ASN A 125 -9.51 -12.54 -1.96
C ASN A 125 -8.02 -12.19 -1.87
N ALA A 126 -7.23 -12.60 -2.86
CA ALA A 126 -5.82 -12.25 -2.95
C ALA A 126 -5.53 -10.73 -2.89
N LEU A 127 -6.32 -9.90 -3.57
CA LEU A 127 -6.11 -8.46 -3.52
C LEU A 127 -6.53 -7.89 -2.16
N THR A 128 -7.65 -8.35 -1.61
CA THR A 128 -8.04 -7.98 -0.25
C THR A 128 -6.96 -8.35 0.76
N THR A 129 -6.36 -9.54 0.65
CA THR A 129 -5.23 -9.98 1.48
C THR A 129 -3.99 -9.10 1.28
N MET A 130 -3.71 -8.64 0.05
CA MET A 130 -2.63 -7.68 -0.22
C MET A 130 -2.86 -6.33 0.47
N MET A 131 -4.10 -5.82 0.44
CA MET A 131 -4.48 -4.55 1.07
C MET A 131 -4.39 -4.66 2.59
N ILE A 132 -4.96 -5.73 3.17
CA ILE A 132 -4.89 -6.03 4.60
C ILE A 132 -3.43 -6.21 5.03
N GLY A 133 -2.60 -6.91 4.25
CA GLY A 133 -1.19 -7.08 4.55
C GLY A 133 -0.42 -5.77 4.57
N SER A 134 -0.66 -4.91 3.58
CA SER A 134 -0.01 -3.60 3.49
C SER A 134 -0.36 -2.71 4.68
N LEU A 135 -1.65 -2.59 4.99
CA LEU A 135 -2.16 -1.82 6.12
C LEU A 135 -1.74 -2.42 7.46
N GLY A 136 -1.90 -3.74 7.60
CA GLY A 136 -1.61 -4.49 8.82
C GLY A 136 -0.13 -4.40 9.23
N ILE A 137 0.80 -4.52 8.28
CA ILE A 137 2.24 -4.35 8.57
C ILE A 137 2.53 -2.92 9.04
N ALA A 138 1.96 -1.90 8.38
CA ALA A 138 2.15 -0.51 8.80
C ALA A 138 1.57 -0.26 10.21
N ALA A 139 0.34 -0.71 10.46
CA ALA A 139 -0.32 -0.58 11.76
C ALA A 139 0.46 -1.30 12.87
N ALA A 140 0.97 -2.52 12.61
CA ALA A 140 1.79 -3.28 13.53
C ALA A 140 3.11 -2.58 13.90
N GLN A 141 3.61 -1.71 13.02
CA GLN A 141 4.79 -0.88 13.24
C GLN A 141 4.43 0.52 13.78
N ASN A 142 3.19 0.72 14.23
CA ASN A 142 2.70 2.02 14.73
C ASN A 142 2.89 3.17 13.73
N LYS A 143 2.74 2.87 12.44
CA LYS A 143 2.83 3.82 11.31
C LYS A 143 1.44 4.19 10.81
N LEU A 144 1.35 5.26 10.01
CA LEU A 144 0.11 5.61 9.32
C LEU A 144 -0.37 4.41 8.47
N SER A 145 -1.62 4.04 8.65
CA SER A 145 -2.26 2.93 7.94
C SER A 145 -3.71 3.31 7.65
N VAL A 146 -3.99 3.75 6.44
CA VAL A 146 -5.29 4.31 6.07
C VAL A 146 -5.73 3.85 4.69
N GLY A 147 -7.02 3.54 4.51
CA GLY A 147 -7.65 3.40 3.20
C GLY A 147 -8.19 4.75 2.73
N TYR A 148 -7.95 5.13 1.47
CA TYR A 148 -8.46 6.37 0.89
C TYR A 148 -9.25 6.09 -0.39
N GLY A 149 -10.43 6.68 -0.51
CA GLY A 149 -11.35 6.45 -1.64
C GLY A 149 -11.75 4.97 -1.83
N ALA A 150 -11.79 4.23 -0.72
CA ALA A 150 -12.02 2.80 -0.65
C ALA A 150 -13.49 2.46 -0.38
N GLU A 151 -13.99 1.42 -1.04
CA GLU A 151 -15.30 0.83 -0.78
C GLU A 151 -15.16 -0.49 -0.03
N ALA A 152 -15.95 -0.62 1.03
CA ALA A 152 -16.16 -1.89 1.73
C ALA A 152 -17.53 -2.46 1.36
N GLY A 153 -17.63 -3.78 1.29
CA GLY A 153 -18.88 -4.49 1.03
C GLY A 153 -18.87 -5.88 1.62
N HIS A 154 -19.69 -6.76 1.08
CA HIS A 154 -19.72 -8.15 1.52
C HIS A 154 -18.36 -8.83 1.28
N MET A 155 -17.86 -9.49 2.31
CA MET A 155 -16.67 -10.33 2.28
C MET A 155 -17.07 -11.75 2.62
N ASP A 156 -16.50 -12.70 1.90
CA ASP A 156 -16.67 -14.11 2.17
C ASP A 156 -16.00 -14.40 3.52
N PRO A 157 -16.58 -15.30 4.34
CA PRO A 157 -16.01 -15.68 5.63
C PRO A 157 -14.69 -16.45 5.49
#